data_AF-A0A6V7X8L0-F1
#
_entry.id   AF-A0A6V7X8L0-F1
#
_cell.length_a   1.000
_cell.length_b   1.000
_cell.length_c   1.000
_cell.angle_alpha   90.00
_cell.angle_beta   90.00
_cell.angle_gamma   90.00
#
_symmetry.space_group_name_H-M   'P 1'
#
loop_
_entity.id
_entity.type
_entity.pdbx_description
1 polymer ?
#
loop_
_entity_poly.entity_id
_entity_poly.type
_entity_poly.pdbx_seq_one_letter_code
_entity_poly.pdbx_strand_id
1 'polypeptide(L)'
;MFCFSLSLIFYFWPSLIFKQLTSAQLIPRVLLFNDPKYSAVTLSPDGKTVAFLAPNEFGISNVYTKCHSCKYSKPVTFENRRHISG
;
A
#
# COMPACT_ATOMS: atom_id res chain seq x y z
N MET A 1 49.75 -5.73 51.63
CA MET A 1 50.78 -5.08 50.78
C MET A 1 51.13 -6.08 49.69
N PHE A 2 50.80 -5.75 48.43
CA PHE A 2 51.11 -6.45 47.16
C PHE A 2 50.54 -7.89 46.99
N CYS A 3 50.12 -8.37 45.83
CA CYS A 3 50.29 -7.95 44.44
C CYS A 3 49.17 -8.61 43.62
N PHE A 4 48.41 -7.85 42.82
CA PHE A 4 47.50 -8.41 41.81
C PHE A 4 48.34 -9.10 40.72
N SER A 5 48.25 -10.43 40.62
CA SER A 5 48.87 -11.20 39.55
C SER A 5 47.81 -11.58 38.52
N LEU A 6 47.95 -11.01 37.32
CA LEU A 6 47.32 -11.39 36.07
C LEU A 6 47.23 -12.91 35.90
N SER A 7 46.03 -13.42 35.57
CA SER A 7 45.76 -14.32 34.43
C SER A 7 44.41 -15.02 34.60
N LEU A 8 43.33 -14.26 34.44
CA LEU A 8 42.03 -14.81 34.04
C LEU A 8 41.73 -14.22 32.66
N ILE A 9 42.51 -14.66 31.68
CA ILE A 9 42.26 -14.34 30.27
C ILE A 9 41.28 -15.39 29.76
N PHE A 10 40.24 -14.92 29.06
CA PHE A 10 39.31 -15.70 28.21
C PHE A 10 38.14 -16.44 28.90
N TYR A 11 37.25 -15.74 29.60
CA TYR A 11 35.87 -16.23 29.80
C TYR A 11 34.78 -15.18 29.58
N PHE A 12 35.09 -14.12 28.86
CA PHE A 12 34.06 -13.14 28.48
C PHE A 12 34.26 -12.72 27.03
N TRP A 13 34.19 -13.70 26.13
CA TRP A 13 33.79 -13.41 24.76
C TRP A 13 32.31 -13.01 24.86
N PRO A 14 31.92 -11.75 24.63
CA PRO A 14 30.51 -11.47 24.42
C PRO A 14 30.17 -12.20 23.13
N SER A 15 29.53 -13.36 23.29
CA SER A 15 28.92 -14.15 22.25
C SER A 15 28.28 -13.19 21.26
N LEU A 16 28.87 -13.16 20.07
CA LEU A 16 28.35 -12.59 18.84
C LEU A 16 26.86 -12.29 18.95
N ILE A 17 26.52 -11.04 19.27
CA ILE A 17 25.19 -10.53 18.96
C ILE A 17 25.22 -10.29 17.45
N PHE A 18 25.10 -11.37 16.69
CA PHE A 18 24.70 -11.32 15.29
C PHE A 18 23.29 -10.73 15.30
N LYS A 19 23.20 -9.40 15.15
CA LYS A 19 21.92 -8.76 14.87
C LYS A 19 21.40 -9.39 13.59
N GLN A 20 20.28 -10.11 13.70
CA GLN A 20 19.57 -10.62 12.53
C GLN A 20 19.32 -9.45 11.58
N LEU A 21 19.83 -9.55 10.34
CA LEU A 21 19.32 -8.74 9.25
C LEU A 21 17.85 -9.11 9.11
N THR A 22 16.97 -8.23 9.59
CA THR A 22 15.57 -8.29 9.20
C THR A 22 15.53 -8.05 7.70
N SER A 23 15.37 -9.12 6.92
CA SER A 23 15.05 -9.04 5.50
C SER A 23 13.81 -8.16 5.38
N ALA A 24 13.99 -6.92 4.90
CA ALA A 24 12.88 -6.02 4.65
C ALA A 24 11.97 -6.68 3.61
N GLN A 25 10.72 -6.94 3.98
CA GLN A 25 9.76 -7.50 3.05
C GLN A 25 9.50 -6.48 1.94
N LEU A 26 9.93 -6.79 0.72
CA LEU A 26 9.71 -5.91 -0.43
C LEU A 26 8.21 -5.79 -0.70
N ILE A 27 7.75 -4.58 -0.98
CA ILE A 27 6.37 -4.34 -1.42
C ILE A 27 6.19 -5.07 -2.77
N PRO A 28 5.21 -5.98 -2.90
CA PRO A 28 4.95 -6.68 -4.15
C PRO A 28 4.72 -5.72 -5.31
N ARG A 29 5.37 -5.98 -6.46
CA ARG A 29 5.19 -5.19 -7.69
C ARG A 29 3.71 -5.04 -8.07
N VAL A 30 2.94 -6.10 -7.88
CA VAL A 30 1.49 -6.09 -8.15
C VAL A 30 0.76 -5.05 -7.30
N LEU A 31 1.13 -4.81 -6.04
CA LEU A 31 0.44 -3.79 -5.25
C LEU A 31 0.75 -2.36 -5.71
N LEU A 32 1.94 -2.13 -6.25
CA LEU A 32 2.37 -0.79 -6.69
C LEU A 32 1.88 -0.43 -8.10
N PHE A 33 1.73 -1.42 -8.99
CA PHE A 33 1.47 -1.19 -10.42
C PHE A 33 0.25 -1.94 -10.95
N ASN A 34 -0.62 -2.46 -10.07
CA ASN A 34 -1.89 -3.01 -10.52
C ASN A 34 -2.84 -1.89 -10.94
N ASP A 35 -3.78 -2.23 -11.82
CA ASP A 35 -4.89 -1.36 -12.20
C ASP A 35 -6.12 -1.76 -11.38
N PRO A 36 -6.36 -1.12 -10.21
CA PRO A 36 -7.46 -1.50 -9.35
C PRO A 36 -8.79 -1.15 -10.00
N LYS A 37 -9.78 -2.03 -9.84
CA LYS A 37 -11.15 -1.80 -10.35
C LYS A 37 -11.76 -0.48 -9.84
N TYR A 38 -11.38 -0.06 -8.65
CA TYR A 38 -11.81 1.21 -8.06
C TYR A 38 -10.57 2.04 -7.70
N SER A 39 -10.51 3.28 -8.20
CA SER A 39 -9.40 4.19 -7.93
C SER A 39 -9.91 5.62 -7.69
N ALA A 40 -9.01 6.51 -7.25
CA ALA A 40 -9.31 7.93 -7.00
C ALA A 40 -10.57 8.17 -6.14
N VAL A 41 -10.74 7.38 -5.07
CA VAL A 41 -11.91 7.46 -4.19
C VAL A 41 -11.87 8.76 -3.39
N THR A 42 -12.98 9.52 -3.41
CA THR A 42 -13.13 10.74 -2.62
C THR A 42 -14.53 10.82 -1.99
N LEU A 43 -14.61 11.41 -0.80
CA LEU A 43 -15.84 11.60 -0.05
C LEU A 43 -16.33 13.04 -0.21
N SER A 44 -17.64 13.22 -0.41
CA SER A 44 -18.24 14.55 -0.44
C SER A 44 -18.10 15.26 0.92
N PRO A 45 -18.01 16.60 0.97
CA PRO A 45 -17.87 17.34 2.23
C PRO A 45 -19.00 17.07 3.24
N ASP A 46 -20.20 16.75 2.76
CA ASP A 46 -21.36 16.39 3.59
C ASP A 46 -21.40 14.91 4.00
N GLY A 47 -20.44 14.09 3.55
CA GLY A 47 -20.30 12.66 3.87
C GLY A 47 -21.36 11.74 3.24
N LYS A 48 -22.27 12.27 2.42
CA LYS A 48 -23.38 11.48 1.88
C LYS A 48 -23.02 10.68 0.63
N THR A 49 -22.02 11.15 -0.12
CA THR A 49 -21.71 10.63 -1.45
C THR A 49 -20.21 10.34 -1.58
N VAL A 50 -19.89 9.26 -2.25
CA VAL A 50 -18.53 8.87 -2.61
C VAL A 50 -18.40 8.94 -4.12
N ALA A 51 -17.36 9.61 -4.61
CA ALA A 51 -16.97 9.58 -6.01
C ALA A 51 -15.74 8.67 -6.20
N PHE A 52 -15.69 7.95 -7.30
CA PHE A 52 -14.60 7.02 -7.62
C PHE A 52 -14.50 6.78 -9.12
N LEU A 53 -13.32 6.35 -9.58
CA LEU A 53 -13.10 5.86 -10.93
C LEU A 53 -13.35 4.36 -10.99
N ALA A 54 -14.02 3.89 -12.05
CA ALA A 54 -14.21 2.47 -12.34
C ALA A 54 -14.34 2.24 -13.85
N PRO A 55 -13.98 1.05 -14.36
CA PRO A 55 -14.20 0.70 -15.75
C PRO A 55 -15.69 0.44 -16.03
N ASN A 56 -16.16 0.91 -17.20
CA ASN A 56 -17.45 0.54 -17.76
C ASN A 56 -17.40 -0.87 -18.39
N GLU A 57 -18.50 -1.28 -19.04
CA GLU A 57 -18.61 -2.58 -19.72
C GLU A 57 -17.56 -2.81 -20.82
N PHE A 58 -17.01 -1.73 -21.39
CA PHE A 58 -15.97 -1.75 -22.41
C PHE A 58 -14.54 -1.64 -21.83
N GLY A 59 -14.40 -1.66 -20.50
CA GLY A 59 -13.09 -1.50 -19.84
C GLY A 59 -12.52 -0.09 -19.93
N ILE A 60 -13.37 0.93 -20.09
CA ILE A 60 -13.02 2.35 -20.12
C ILE A 60 -13.33 2.98 -18.77
N SER A 61 -12.30 3.55 -18.14
CA SER A 61 -12.43 4.19 -16.83
C SER A 61 -13.30 5.44 -16.92
N ASN A 62 -14.32 5.50 -16.06
CA ASN A 62 -15.27 6.60 -15.95
C ASN A 62 -15.43 7.01 -14.48
N VAL A 63 -15.88 8.25 -14.26
CA VAL A 63 -16.22 8.75 -12.93
C VAL A 63 -17.62 8.29 -12.56
N TYR A 64 -17.74 7.70 -11.38
CA TYR A 64 -18.99 7.27 -10.78
C TYR A 64 -19.19 7.97 -9.44
N THR A 65 -20.46 8.13 -9.07
CA THR A 65 -20.87 8.57 -7.74
C THR A 65 -21.81 7.54 -7.11
N LYS A 66 -21.74 7.40 -5.79
CA LYS A 66 -22.57 6.48 -5.03
C LYS A 66 -22.88 7.09 -3.68
N CYS A 67 -24.15 7.05 -3.26
CA CYS A 67 -24.46 7.45 -1.89
C CYS A 67 -23.98 6.37 -0.91
N HIS A 68 -23.52 6.76 0.29
CA HIS A 68 -22.87 5.82 1.22
C HIS A 68 -23.73 4.59 1.54
N SER A 69 -25.06 4.76 1.61
CA SER A 69 -26.03 3.70 1.91
C SER A 69 -26.67 3.08 0.67
N CYS A 70 -26.42 3.62 -0.53
CA CYS A 70 -27.02 3.16 -1.77
C CYS A 70 -26.38 1.84 -2.20
N LYS A 71 -27.16 0.98 -2.86
CA LYS A 71 -26.61 -0.21 -3.54
C LYS A 71 -26.08 0.10 -4.93
N TYR A 72 -26.68 1.06 -5.63
CA TYR A 72 -26.36 1.41 -7.01
C TYR A 72 -25.39 2.61 -7.09
N SER A 73 -24.59 2.63 -8.15
CA SER A 73 -23.69 3.72 -8.53
C SER A 73 -24.18 4.39 -9.80
N LYS A 74 -24.05 5.72 -9.87
CA LYS A 74 -24.42 6.52 -11.04
C LYS A 74 -23.16 6.97 -11.78
N PRO A 75 -23.05 6.72 -13.11
CA PRO A 75 -21.98 7.31 -13.92
C PRO A 75 -22.18 8.84 -14.02
N VAL A 76 -21.08 9.57 -13.96
CA VAL A 76 -21.01 11.03 -14.20
C VAL A 76 -20.42 11.31 -15.57
N THR A 77 -19.45 10.49 -16.00
CA THR A 77 -18.87 10.51 -17.35
C THR A 77 -19.31 9.27 -18.13
N PHE A 78 -19.32 9.37 -19.46
CA PHE A 78 -19.86 8.35 -20.36
C PHE A 78 -18.89 8.01 -21.51
N GLU A 79 -17.60 7.97 -21.20
CA GLU A 79 -16.55 7.67 -22.18
C GLU A 79 -16.62 6.21 -22.63
N ASN A 80 -16.67 6.01 -23.93
CA ASN A 80 -16.76 4.69 -24.57
C ASN A 80 -15.52 4.34 -25.42
N ARG A 81 -14.54 5.24 -25.51
CA ARG A 81 -13.32 5.03 -26.29
C ARG A 81 -12.09 5.42 -25.48
N ARG A 82 -10.99 4.71 -25.68
CA ARG A 82 -9.69 5.12 -25.15
C ARG A 82 -9.11 6.21 -26.06
N HIS A 83 -8.96 7.41 -25.53
CA HIS A 83 -8.33 8.52 -26.26
C HIS A 83 -6.79 8.39 -26.30
N ILE A 84 -6.21 7.59 -25.40
CA ILE A 84 -4.80 7.24 -25.41
C ILE A 84 -4.64 5.72 -25.53
N SER A 85 -3.98 5.29 -26.60
CA SER A 85 -3.50 3.92 -26.77
C SER A 85 -2.16 3.83 -26.05
N GLY A 86 -2.09 3.02 -24.99
CA GLY A 86 -0.83 2.60 -24.38
C GLY A 86 -0.23 1.44 -25.15
#